data_AF-A0A447PWH5-F1
#
_entry.id   AF-A0A447PWH5-F1
#
_cell.length_a   1.000
_cell.length_b   1.000
_cell.length_c   1.000
_cell.angle_alpha   90.00
_cell.angle_beta   90.00
_cell.angle_gamma   90.00
#
_symmetry.space_group_name_H-M   'P 1'
#
loop_
_entity.id
_entity.type
_entity.pdbx_description
1 polymer ?
#
loop_
_entity_poly.entity_id
_entity_poly.type
_entity_poly.pdbx_seq_one_letter_code
_entity_poly.pdbx_strand_id
1 'polypeptide(L)'
;MALSVLVALILTPALCATLLKPVSAEHHEKKSGFFGWFNTRFDHSVNHYTNSVSGIVRNTGRYLIIYLLIVVGMAVLFLRLPTSFLPEEDQGVFLTMIQLPSGATQERTQKVLDQVTHYYLNNEKANVESVFTVNGFSFSGQGQNSGMAFVSLKPWEERNGEENSVEAVIARATRAFSQIRDGLVFPFNMRQLSS
;
A
#
# COMPACT_ATOMS: atom_id res chain seq x y z
N MET A 1 5.71 16.18 -16.35
CA MET A 1 6.37 17.50 -16.16
C MET A 1 6.37 18.37 -17.41
N ALA A 2 6.80 17.90 -18.59
CA ALA A 2 6.87 18.73 -19.80
C ALA A 2 5.54 19.41 -20.19
N LEU A 3 4.42 18.66 -20.15
CA LEU A 3 3.08 19.23 -20.38
C LEU A 3 2.71 20.32 -19.36
N SER A 4 3.10 20.17 -18.09
CA SER A 4 2.85 21.18 -17.06
C SER A 4 3.62 22.47 -17.35
N VAL A 5 4.87 22.37 -17.80
CA VAL A 5 5.67 23.54 -18.21
C VAL A 5 5.05 24.20 -19.45
N LEU A 6 4.61 23.41 -20.44
CA LEU A 6 3.96 23.94 -21.64
C LEU A 6 2.66 24.68 -21.29
N VAL A 7 1.85 24.13 -20.39
CA VAL A 7 0.62 24.79 -19.87
C VAL A 7 0.98 26.07 -19.09
N ALA A 8 2.06 26.05 -18.31
CA ALA A 8 2.55 27.21 -17.56
C ALA A 8 3.07 28.36 -18.45
N LEU A 9 3.58 28.05 -19.64
CA LEU A 9 4.13 29.04 -20.57
C LEU A 9 3.11 29.58 -21.58
N ILE A 10 2.08 28.80 -21.94
CA ILE A 10 1.11 29.19 -22.97
C ILE A 10 -0.22 29.60 -22.34
N LEU A 11 -0.84 28.68 -21.59
CA LEU A 11 -2.19 28.87 -21.09
C LEU A 11 -2.21 29.74 -19.82
N THR A 12 -1.27 29.54 -18.91
CA THR A 12 -1.25 30.28 -17.63
C THR A 12 -1.09 31.79 -17.83
N PRO A 13 -0.22 32.31 -18.72
CA PRO A 13 -0.13 33.75 -18.96
C PRO A 13 -1.39 34.30 -19.63
N ALA A 14 -2.00 33.55 -20.56
CA ALA A 14 -3.26 33.94 -21.20
C ALA A 14 -4.43 34.00 -20.20
N LEU A 15 -4.51 33.04 -19.28
CA LEU A 15 -5.52 33.03 -18.21
C LEU A 15 -5.25 34.12 -17.18
N CYS A 16 -4.00 34.35 -16.79
CA CYS A 16 -3.64 35.44 -15.89
C CYS A 16 -4.03 36.79 -16.50
N ALA A 17 -3.76 37.01 -17.79
CA ALA A 17 -4.09 38.26 -18.47
C ALA A 17 -5.61 38.48 -18.64
N THR A 18 -6.41 37.41 -18.72
CA THR A 18 -7.86 37.52 -18.98
C THR A 18 -8.74 37.44 -17.74
N LEU A 19 -8.31 36.70 -16.71
CA LEU A 19 -9.11 36.44 -15.51
C LEU A 19 -8.68 37.26 -14.28
N LEU A 20 -7.42 37.69 -14.19
CA LEU A 20 -6.99 38.50 -13.05
C LEU A 20 -7.57 39.91 -13.16
N LYS A 21 -8.21 40.35 -12.08
CA LYS A 21 -8.66 41.73 -11.95
C LYS A 21 -7.44 42.64 -11.77
N PRO A 22 -7.40 43.80 -12.42
CA PRO A 22 -6.32 44.75 -12.25
C PRO A 22 -6.25 45.19 -10.79
N VAL A 23 -5.08 45.00 -10.19
CA VAL A 23 -4.73 45.51 -8.86
C VAL A 23 -3.96 46.82 -9.06
N SER A 24 -4.44 47.93 -8.49
CA SER A 24 -3.74 49.21 -8.54
C SER A 24 -2.62 49.26 -7.51
N ALA A 25 -1.53 49.99 -7.81
CA ALA A 25 -0.39 50.15 -6.91
C ALA A 25 -0.75 50.81 -5.55
N GLU A 26 -1.89 51.52 -5.48
CA GLU A 26 -2.42 52.09 -4.25
C GLU A 26 -3.36 51.14 -3.47
N HIS A 27 -3.80 50.03 -4.07
CA HIS A 27 -4.53 48.96 -3.39
C HIS A 27 -3.56 47.93 -2.79
N HIS A 28 -2.76 48.39 -1.82
CA HIS A 28 -2.12 47.47 -0.87
C HIS A 28 -3.20 46.83 0.01
N GLU A 29 -3.80 45.76 -0.51
CA GLU A 29 -4.59 44.73 0.15
C GLU A 29 -5.77 45.21 1.02
N LYS A 30 -6.83 44.40 1.13
CA LYS A 30 -7.91 44.70 2.07
C LYS A 30 -7.35 44.64 3.50
N LYS A 31 -7.05 45.81 4.09
CA LYS A 31 -6.54 45.96 5.47
C LYS A 31 -7.55 45.61 6.56
N SER A 32 -8.71 45.06 6.23
CA SER A 32 -9.77 44.71 7.19
C SER A 32 -10.29 43.28 6.99
N GLY A 33 -10.55 42.59 8.10
CA GLY A 33 -11.07 41.22 8.13
C GLY A 33 -9.96 40.15 8.11
N PHE A 34 -10.35 38.91 7.83
CA PHE A 34 -9.43 37.77 7.83
C PHE A 34 -8.23 37.93 6.89
N PHE A 35 -8.46 38.41 5.66
CA PHE A 35 -7.38 38.59 4.67
C PHE A 35 -6.34 39.63 5.11
N GLY A 36 -6.75 40.75 5.70
CA GLY A 36 -5.82 41.75 6.24
C GLY A 36 -4.99 41.22 7.42
N TRP A 37 -5.61 40.43 8.31
CA TRP A 37 -4.88 39.75 9.39
C TRP A 37 -3.88 38.73 8.84
N PHE A 38 -4.31 37.90 7.87
CA PHE A 38 -3.44 36.90 7.24
C PHE A 38 -2.25 37.56 6.59
N ASN A 39 -2.47 38.61 5.79
CA ASN A 39 -1.40 39.32 5.10
C ASN A 39 -0.41 39.96 6.07
N THR A 40 -0.91 40.62 7.12
CA THR A 40 -0.03 41.20 8.16
C THR A 40 0.79 40.12 8.88
N ARG A 41 0.21 38.96 9.17
CA ARG A 41 0.93 37.83 9.78
C ARG A 41 1.91 37.17 8.81
N PHE A 42 1.55 37.09 7.54
CA PHE A 42 2.42 36.58 6.49
C PHE A 42 3.62 37.51 6.31
N ASP A 43 3.42 38.82 6.19
CA ASP A 43 4.49 39.82 6.12
C ASP A 43 5.42 39.75 7.33
N HIS A 44 4.86 39.56 8.53
CA HIS A 44 5.67 39.36 9.72
C HIS A 44 6.50 38.06 9.64
N SER A 45 5.92 36.99 9.10
CA SER A 45 6.60 35.70 8.90
C SER A 45 7.70 35.80 7.86
N VAL A 46 7.48 36.55 6.78
CA VAL A 46 8.49 36.85 5.75
C VAL A 46 9.66 37.61 6.36
N ASN A 47 9.38 38.68 7.11
CA ASN A 47 10.43 39.45 7.79
C ASN A 47 11.20 38.61 8.83
N HIS A 48 10.50 37.73 9.55
CA HIS A 48 11.16 36.80 10.48
C HIS A 48 12.04 35.79 9.72
N TYR A 49 11.56 35.24 8.61
CA TYR A 49 12.31 34.31 7.77
C TYR A 49 13.57 34.97 7.18
N THR A 50 13.46 36.15 6.60
CA THR A 50 14.62 36.88 6.03
C THR A 50 15.66 37.20 7.08
N ASN A 51 15.24 37.66 8.27
CA ASN A 51 16.13 37.91 9.40
C ASN A 51 16.81 36.63 9.90
N SER A 52 16.06 35.52 9.98
CA SER A 52 16.58 34.22 10.38
C SER A 52 17.63 33.71 9.40
N VAL A 53 17.35 33.80 8.09
CA VAL A 53 18.29 33.40 7.03
C VAL A 53 19.54 34.28 7.06
N SER A 54 19.40 35.59 7.25
CA SER A 54 20.55 36.50 7.43
C SER A 54 21.44 36.08 8.62
N GLY A 55 20.82 35.69 9.74
CA GLY A 55 21.53 35.13 10.90
C GLY A 55 22.22 33.80 10.61
N ILE A 56 21.59 32.91 9.83
CA ILE A 56 22.14 31.62 9.39
C ILE A 56 23.40 31.84 8.54
N VAL A 57 23.33 32.73 7.56
CA VAL A 57 24.43 33.04 6.63
C VAL A 57 25.62 33.66 7.36
N ARG A 58 25.39 34.42 8.44
CA ARG A 58 26.46 35.00 9.24
C ARG A 58 27.18 33.97 10.12
N ASN A 59 26.53 32.85 10.45
CA ASN A 59 27.03 31.78 11.32
C ASN A 59 27.04 30.41 10.61
N THR A 60 27.53 30.37 9.36
CA THR A 60 27.45 29.20 8.47
C THR A 60 27.99 27.90 9.07
N GLY A 61 29.05 27.97 9.90
CA GLY A 61 29.67 26.77 10.49
C GLY A 61 28.73 25.93 11.35
N ARG A 62 27.89 26.56 12.18
CA ARG A 62 26.91 25.84 13.03
C ARG A 62 25.86 25.11 12.18
N TYR A 63 25.39 25.76 11.11
CA TYR A 63 24.38 25.17 10.23
C TYR A 63 24.95 24.10 9.31
N LEU A 64 26.24 24.17 8.97
CA LEU A 64 26.93 23.10 8.25
C LEU A 64 27.01 21.82 9.09
N ILE A 65 27.24 21.93 10.41
CA ILE A 65 27.22 20.78 11.33
C ILE A 65 25.80 20.17 11.38
N ILE A 66 24.76 20.99 11.50
CA ILE A 66 23.37 20.51 11.47
C ILE A 66 23.06 19.81 10.14
N TYR A 67 23.51 20.37 9.02
CA TYR A 67 23.36 19.75 7.70
C TYR A 67 24.06 18.39 7.65
N LEU A 68 25.29 18.28 8.14
CA LEU A 68 26.02 17.03 8.20
C LEU A 68 25.28 15.99 9.06
N LEU A 69 24.74 16.40 10.22
CA LEU A 69 23.92 15.52 11.05
C LEU A 69 22.66 15.01 10.32
N ILE A 70 22.00 15.86 9.53
CA ILE A 70 20.85 15.46 8.71
C ILE A 70 21.27 14.46 7.62
N VAL A 71 22.39 14.71 6.93
CA VAL A 71 22.92 13.80 5.90
C VAL A 71 23.28 12.44 6.49
N VAL A 72 23.97 12.42 7.64
CA VAL A 72 24.30 11.18 8.35
C VAL A 72 23.02 10.48 8.82
N GLY A 73 22.05 11.21 9.38
CA GLY A 73 20.76 10.66 9.78
C GLY A 73 20.00 10.04 8.61
N MET A 74 19.96 10.71 7.47
CA MET A 74 19.39 10.20 6.23
C MET A 74 20.09 8.92 5.78
N ALA A 75 21.43 8.89 5.75
CA ALA A 75 22.19 7.70 5.36
C ALA A 75 21.89 6.51 6.27
N VAL A 76 21.82 6.73 7.59
CA VAL A 76 21.48 5.67 8.56
C VAL A 76 20.06 5.16 8.35
N LEU A 77 19.07 6.05 8.15
CA LEU A 77 17.69 5.67 7.89
C LEU A 77 17.54 4.92 6.56
N PHE A 78 18.22 5.40 5.51
CA PHE A 78 18.19 4.77 4.20
C PHE A 78 18.76 3.35 4.24
N LEU A 79 19.86 3.13 4.96
CA LEU A 79 20.43 1.79 5.15
C LEU A 79 19.58 0.87 6.04
N ARG A 80 18.67 1.43 6.85
CA ARG A 80 17.76 0.67 7.73
C ARG A 80 16.37 0.45 7.12
N LEU A 81 16.03 1.13 6.04
CA LEU A 81 14.71 1.03 5.42
C LEU A 81 14.60 -0.31 4.67
N PRO A 82 13.67 -1.21 5.06
CA PRO A 82 13.48 -2.46 4.34
C PRO A 82 13.03 -2.19 2.91
N THR A 83 13.64 -2.88 1.95
CA THR A 83 13.27 -2.79 0.54
C THR A 83 12.22 -3.85 0.21
N SER A 84 11.12 -3.44 -0.43
CA SER A 84 10.16 -4.32 -1.10
C SER A 84 10.02 -3.90 -2.56
N PHE A 85 9.55 -4.80 -3.42
CA PHE A 85 9.35 -4.48 -4.84
C PHE A 85 7.98 -3.83 -5.06
N LEU A 86 6.92 -4.56 -4.73
CA LEU A 86 5.54 -4.08 -4.72
C LEU A 86 4.89 -4.50 -3.39
N PRO A 87 3.98 -3.68 -2.83
CA PRO A 87 3.18 -4.08 -1.70
C PRO A 87 2.32 -5.29 -2.06
N GLU A 88 2.07 -6.16 -1.08
CA GLU A 88 1.07 -7.20 -1.24
C GLU A 88 -0.31 -6.55 -1.11
N GLU A 89 -1.14 -6.72 -2.13
CA GLU A 89 -2.49 -6.17 -2.16
C GLU A 89 -3.49 -7.29 -1.94
N ASP A 90 -4.59 -6.96 -1.27
CA ASP A 90 -5.77 -7.80 -1.30
C ASP A 90 -6.33 -7.73 -2.72
N GLN A 91 -6.29 -8.85 -3.46
CA GLN A 91 -6.84 -8.94 -4.82
C GLN A 91 -8.20 -9.65 -4.86
N GLY A 92 -8.79 -9.93 -3.69
CA GLY A 92 -10.03 -10.69 -3.59
C GLY A 92 -9.89 -12.18 -3.96
N VAL A 93 -8.68 -12.67 -4.23
CA VAL A 93 -8.40 -14.07 -4.54
C VAL A 93 -7.09 -14.51 -3.88
N PHE A 94 -7.04 -15.76 -3.47
CA PHE A 94 -5.81 -16.39 -3.00
C PHE A 94 -5.85 -17.90 -3.25
N LEU A 95 -4.70 -18.55 -3.07
CA LEU A 95 -4.52 -19.96 -3.41
C LEU A 95 -4.16 -20.76 -2.17
N THR A 96 -4.60 -22.02 -2.13
CA THR A 96 -4.18 -22.99 -1.11
C THR A 96 -3.56 -24.18 -1.80
N MET A 97 -2.32 -24.52 -1.44
CA MET A 97 -1.68 -25.74 -1.94
C MET A 97 -1.80 -26.85 -0.91
N ILE A 98 -2.10 -28.06 -1.39
CA ILE A 98 -2.25 -29.26 -0.61
C ILE A 98 -1.23 -30.28 -1.11
N GLN A 99 -0.38 -30.77 -0.21
CA GLN A 99 0.63 -31.78 -0.51
C GLN A 99 0.66 -32.86 0.57
N LEU A 100 0.17 -34.05 0.23
CA LEU A 100 0.23 -35.23 1.08
C LEU A 100 1.57 -35.97 0.87
N PRO A 101 1.99 -36.83 1.83
CA PRO A 101 3.16 -37.69 1.69
C PRO A 101 3.11 -38.57 0.43
N SER A 102 4.28 -38.92 -0.08
CA SER A 102 4.42 -39.82 -1.24
C SER A 102 3.70 -41.14 -0.99
N GLY A 103 2.95 -41.62 -2.00
CA GLY A 103 2.13 -42.83 -1.91
C GLY A 103 0.72 -42.62 -1.34
N ALA A 104 0.32 -41.40 -0.98
CA ALA A 104 -1.08 -41.09 -0.67
C ALA A 104 -1.95 -41.19 -1.93
N THR A 105 -3.13 -41.80 -1.78
CA THR A 105 -4.10 -41.98 -2.86
C THR A 105 -4.88 -40.70 -3.15
N GLN A 106 -5.46 -40.61 -4.35
CA GLN A 106 -6.31 -39.49 -4.74
C GLN A 106 -7.51 -39.30 -3.78
N GLU A 107 -8.04 -40.38 -3.22
CA GLU A 107 -9.13 -40.33 -2.23
C GLU A 107 -8.70 -39.65 -0.92
N ARG A 108 -7.47 -39.89 -0.45
CA ARG A 108 -6.94 -39.21 0.75
C ARG A 108 -6.76 -37.72 0.48
N THR A 109 -6.25 -37.36 -0.70
CA THR A 109 -6.12 -35.96 -1.11
C THR A 109 -7.49 -35.30 -1.20
N GLN A 110 -8.51 -35.99 -1.71
CA GLN A 110 -9.88 -35.47 -1.76
C GLN A 110 -10.42 -35.17 -0.36
N LYS A 111 -10.22 -36.07 0.61
CA LYS A 111 -10.65 -35.84 2.01
C LYS A 111 -10.03 -34.58 2.61
N VAL A 112 -8.76 -34.30 2.30
CA VAL A 112 -8.10 -33.06 2.76
C VAL A 112 -8.66 -31.84 2.03
N LEU A 113 -8.88 -31.92 0.71
CA LEU A 113 -9.52 -30.84 -0.05
C LEU A 113 -10.93 -30.52 0.46
N ASP A 114 -11.70 -31.54 0.83
CA ASP A 114 -13.04 -31.38 1.40
C ASP A 114 -12.98 -30.70 2.77
N GLN A 115 -11.98 -31.04 3.61
CA GLN A 115 -11.74 -30.34 4.89
C GLN A 115 -11.38 -28.87 4.69
N VAL A 116 -10.50 -28.57 3.73
CA VAL A 116 -10.11 -27.20 3.36
C VAL A 116 -11.32 -26.41 2.88
N THR A 117 -12.12 -27.01 2.00
CA THR A 117 -13.35 -26.40 1.47
C THR A 117 -14.36 -26.14 2.58
N HIS A 118 -14.55 -27.11 3.47
CA HIS A 118 -15.45 -26.99 4.61
C HIS A 118 -15.03 -25.86 5.55
N TYR A 119 -13.73 -25.72 5.84
CA TYR A 119 -13.22 -24.61 6.65
C TYR A 119 -13.55 -23.26 6.01
N TYR A 120 -13.24 -23.08 4.72
CA TYR A 120 -13.48 -21.80 4.06
C TYR A 120 -14.97 -21.43 3.97
N LEU A 121 -15.83 -22.40 3.65
CA LEU A 121 -17.27 -22.15 3.49
C LEU A 121 -18.02 -21.98 4.82
N ASN A 122 -17.51 -22.50 5.93
CA ASN A 122 -18.19 -22.42 7.23
C ASN A 122 -17.52 -21.45 8.21
N ASN A 123 -16.20 -21.53 8.38
CA ASN A 123 -15.45 -20.70 9.33
C ASN A 123 -15.14 -19.32 8.78
N GLU A 124 -14.92 -19.19 7.46
CA GLU A 124 -14.60 -17.92 6.79
C GLU A 124 -15.76 -17.44 5.89
N LYS A 125 -17.00 -17.87 6.17
CA LYS A 125 -18.21 -17.55 5.38
C LYS A 125 -18.46 -16.05 5.19
N ALA A 126 -18.01 -15.24 6.14
CA ALA A 126 -18.11 -13.77 6.05
C ALA A 126 -17.24 -13.21 4.92
N ASN A 127 -16.12 -13.86 4.62
CA ASN A 127 -15.08 -13.37 3.71
C ASN A 127 -15.04 -14.12 2.38
N VAL A 128 -15.29 -15.43 2.40
CA VAL A 128 -15.19 -16.30 1.22
C VAL A 128 -16.50 -16.31 0.44
N GLU A 129 -16.40 -16.09 -0.87
CA GLU A 129 -17.52 -16.19 -1.82
C GLU A 129 -17.58 -17.59 -2.44
N SER A 130 -16.44 -18.12 -2.89
CA SER A 130 -16.39 -19.45 -3.50
C SER A 130 -15.02 -20.12 -3.33
N VAL A 131 -15.03 -21.45 -3.39
CA VAL A 131 -13.84 -22.31 -3.33
C VAL A 131 -13.89 -23.28 -4.49
N PHE A 132 -12.86 -23.28 -5.32
CA PHE A 132 -12.70 -24.22 -6.42
C PHE A 132 -11.48 -25.11 -6.17
N THR A 133 -11.68 -26.40 -5.94
CA THR A 133 -10.60 -27.35 -5.65
C THR A 133 -10.25 -28.21 -6.86
N VAL A 134 -8.96 -28.47 -7.05
CA VAL A 134 -8.40 -29.37 -8.05
C VAL A 134 -7.62 -30.48 -7.36
N ASN A 135 -8.02 -31.72 -7.59
CA ASN A 135 -7.36 -32.92 -7.07
C ASN A 135 -6.47 -33.54 -8.15
N GLY A 136 -5.21 -33.81 -7.84
CA GLY A 136 -4.24 -34.39 -8.77
C GLY A 136 -3.29 -33.38 -9.43
N PHE A 137 -3.49 -32.08 -9.20
CA PHE A 137 -2.68 -31.00 -9.77
C PHE A 137 -2.39 -29.92 -8.73
N SER A 138 -1.16 -29.42 -8.76
CA SER A 138 -0.73 -28.23 -8.02
C SER A 138 0.43 -27.55 -8.76
N PHE A 139 0.87 -26.37 -8.30
CA PHE A 139 2.05 -25.71 -8.90
C PHE A 139 3.36 -26.46 -8.64
N SER A 140 3.41 -27.39 -7.67
CA SER A 140 4.58 -28.23 -7.45
C SER A 140 4.63 -29.46 -8.36
N GLY A 141 3.54 -29.76 -9.09
CA GLY A 141 3.47 -30.85 -10.05
C GLY A 141 2.11 -31.57 -10.11
N GLN A 142 2.06 -32.63 -10.92
CA GLN A 142 0.92 -33.55 -11.02
C GLN A 142 1.20 -34.84 -10.24
N GLY A 143 0.24 -35.25 -9.41
CA GLY A 143 0.38 -36.42 -8.56
C GLY A 143 -0.87 -36.68 -7.73
N GLN A 144 -1.16 -37.94 -7.43
CA GLN A 144 -2.35 -38.32 -6.64
C GLN A 144 -2.35 -37.75 -5.22
N ASN A 145 -1.16 -37.40 -4.70
CA ASN A 145 -0.95 -36.80 -3.39
C ASN A 145 -0.89 -35.26 -3.43
N SER A 146 -1.18 -34.62 -4.57
CA SER A 146 -1.11 -33.17 -4.75
C SER A 146 -2.49 -32.59 -5.09
N GLY A 147 -2.78 -31.41 -4.55
CA GLY A 147 -4.02 -30.68 -4.82
C GLY A 147 -3.87 -29.18 -4.64
N MET A 148 -4.86 -28.44 -5.12
CA MET A 148 -4.92 -26.98 -5.03
C MET A 148 -6.35 -26.53 -4.79
N ALA A 149 -6.52 -25.43 -4.06
CA ALA A 149 -7.79 -24.71 -3.97
C ALA A 149 -7.60 -23.27 -4.40
N PHE A 150 -8.48 -22.80 -5.28
CA PHE A 150 -8.65 -21.41 -5.67
C PHE A 150 -9.76 -20.83 -4.81
N VAL A 151 -9.45 -19.84 -3.99
CA VAL A 151 -10.41 -19.22 -3.08
C VAL A 151 -10.70 -17.82 -3.59
N SER A 152 -11.96 -17.56 -3.93
CA SER A 152 -12.45 -16.22 -4.23
C SER A 152 -13.12 -15.65 -2.99
N LEU A 153 -12.69 -14.46 -2.60
CA LEU A 153 -13.31 -13.67 -1.55
C LEU A 153 -14.46 -12.84 -2.11
N LYS A 154 -15.27 -12.33 -1.20
CA LYS A 154 -16.31 -11.34 -1.48
C LYS A 154 -15.71 -10.00 -1.90
N PRO A 155 -16.50 -9.12 -2.54
CA PRO A 155 -16.09 -7.75 -2.81
C PRO A 155 -15.59 -7.04 -1.54
N TRP A 156 -14.63 -6.11 -1.70
CA TRP A 156 -14.04 -5.39 -0.56
C TRP A 156 -15.08 -4.62 0.25
N GLU A 157 -16.12 -4.12 -0.41
CA GLU A 157 -17.21 -3.38 0.21
C GLU A 157 -17.98 -4.21 1.25
N GLU A 158 -17.96 -5.54 1.10
CA GLU A 158 -18.59 -6.49 2.04
C GLU A 158 -17.62 -6.98 3.12
N ARG A 159 -16.31 -6.69 2.99
CA ARG A 159 -15.24 -7.15 3.88
C ARG A 159 -14.58 -5.97 4.60
N ASN A 160 -15.30 -5.43 5.58
CA ASN A 160 -14.82 -4.30 6.38
C ASN A 160 -13.78 -4.75 7.43
N GLY A 161 -12.72 -3.97 7.60
CA GLY A 161 -11.71 -4.18 8.64
C GLY A 161 -10.48 -4.98 8.18
N GLU A 162 -9.33 -4.73 8.81
CA GLU A 162 -8.07 -5.42 8.50
C GLU A 162 -8.15 -6.93 8.76
N GLU A 163 -9.02 -7.37 9.68
CA GLU A 163 -9.27 -8.77 9.97
C GLU A 163 -9.91 -9.55 8.81
N ASN A 164 -10.53 -8.85 7.86
CA ASN A 164 -11.19 -9.43 6.70
C ASN A 164 -10.36 -9.27 5.42
N SER A 165 -9.12 -8.78 5.55
CA SER A 165 -8.13 -8.78 4.47
C SER A 165 -7.70 -10.19 4.09
N VAL A 166 -7.25 -10.36 2.85
CA VAL A 166 -6.63 -11.61 2.36
C VAL A 166 -5.54 -12.11 3.31
N GLU A 167 -4.66 -11.23 3.78
CA GLU A 167 -3.54 -11.61 4.65
C GLU A 167 -4.04 -12.16 6.00
N ALA A 168 -5.04 -11.53 6.60
CA ALA A 168 -5.62 -11.99 7.86
C ALA A 168 -6.36 -13.33 7.70
N VAL A 169 -7.12 -13.51 6.60
CA VAL A 169 -7.79 -14.77 6.28
C VAL A 169 -6.77 -15.89 6.06
N ILE A 170 -5.69 -15.62 5.31
CA ILE A 170 -4.58 -16.57 5.10
C ILE A 170 -3.91 -16.94 6.42
N ALA A 171 -3.64 -15.97 7.30
CA ALA A 171 -3.01 -16.21 8.58
C ALA A 171 -3.86 -17.13 9.48
N ARG A 172 -5.19 -16.93 9.52
CA ARG A 172 -6.12 -17.80 10.25
C ARG A 172 -6.22 -19.19 9.63
N ALA A 173 -6.36 -19.26 8.30
CA ALA A 173 -6.43 -20.52 7.56
C ALA A 173 -5.16 -21.35 7.74
N THR A 174 -3.98 -20.73 7.65
CA THR A 174 -2.68 -21.38 7.90
C THR A 174 -2.62 -21.99 9.30
N ARG A 175 -3.10 -21.26 10.32
CA ARG A 175 -3.17 -21.77 11.69
C ARG A 175 -4.13 -22.95 11.81
N ALA A 176 -5.31 -22.88 11.22
CA ALA A 176 -6.29 -23.97 11.25
C ALA A 176 -5.75 -25.22 10.53
N PHE A 177 -5.15 -25.05 9.35
CA PHE A 177 -4.65 -26.16 8.55
C PHE A 177 -3.38 -26.81 9.07
N SER A 178 -2.63 -26.14 9.95
CA SER A 178 -1.54 -26.79 10.70
C SER A 178 -2.00 -27.98 11.55
N GLN A 179 -3.31 -28.10 11.83
CA GLN A 179 -3.89 -29.22 12.57
C GLN A 179 -4.14 -30.45 11.69
N ILE A 180 -4.08 -30.32 10.35
CA ILE A 180 -4.25 -31.43 9.41
C ILE A 180 -2.97 -32.28 9.43
N ARG A 181 -3.09 -33.51 9.92
CA ARG A 181 -1.95 -34.43 10.06
C ARG A 181 -1.57 -35.16 8.77
N ASP A 182 -2.51 -35.24 7.82
CA ASP A 182 -2.38 -36.08 6.63
C ASP A 182 -1.54 -35.45 5.51
N GLY A 183 -1.16 -34.17 5.62
CA GLY A 183 -0.35 -33.47 4.62
C GLY A 183 -0.06 -32.02 4.98
N LEU A 184 0.79 -31.38 4.16
CA LEU A 184 1.06 -29.96 4.23
C LEU A 184 -0.01 -29.20 3.45
N VAL A 185 -0.67 -28.25 4.13
CA VAL A 185 -1.68 -27.39 3.52
C VAL A 185 -1.28 -25.95 3.81
N PHE A 186 -1.00 -25.18 2.77
CA PHE A 186 -0.53 -23.80 2.90
C PHE A 186 -1.30 -22.85 1.98
N PRO A 187 -2.08 -21.93 2.55
CA PRO A 187 -2.64 -20.78 1.84
C PRO A 187 -1.57 -19.72 1.60
N PHE A 188 -1.61 -19.05 0.45
CA PHE A 188 -0.72 -17.94 0.13
C PHE A 188 -1.40 -16.94 -0.81
N ASN A 189 -1.04 -15.67 -0.65
CA ASN A 189 -1.53 -14.59 -1.51
C ASN A 189 -0.80 -14.64 -2.86
N MET A 190 -1.54 -14.44 -3.95
CA MET A 190 -0.93 -14.37 -5.27
C MET A 190 -0.22 -13.03 -5.41
N ARG A 191 1.09 -13.07 -5.66
CA ARG A 191 1.83 -11.84 -5.96
C ARG A 191 1.40 -11.32 -7.32
N GLN A 192 1.31 -10.00 -7.45
CA GLN A 192 1.13 -9.37 -8.77
C GLN A 192 2.29 -9.77 -9.67
N LEU A 193 2.00 -10.58 -10.68
CA LEU A 193 2.88 -10.74 -11.82
C LEU A 193 2.70 -9.49 -12.67
N SER A 194 3.61 -8.52 -12.55
CA SER A 194 3.71 -7.46 -13.56
C SER A 194 4.15 -8.12 -14.87
N SER A 195 3.23 -8.28 -15.81
CA SER A 195 3.56 -8.51 -17.22
C SER A 195 4.07 -7.24 -17.85
#